data_AF-A0A2H0XF84-F1
#
_entry.id   AF-A0A2H0XF84-F1
#
_cell.length_a   1.000
_cell.length_b   1.000
_cell.length_c   1.000
_cell.angle_alpha   90.00
_cell.angle_beta   90.00
_cell.angle_gamma   90.00
#
_symmetry.space_group_name_H-M   'P 1'
#
loop_
_entity.id
_entity.type
_entity.pdbx_description
1 polymer ?
#
loop_
_entity_poly.entity_id
_entity_poly.type
_entity_poly.pdbx_seq_one_letter_code
_entity_poly.pdbx_strand_id
1 'polypeptide(L)' 'AAPKSTFDEKIETGQDIPIEERDGDEVRKIAGKRIAPSLPVFNPAFDVTEASLITGFITDKGVVKL' A
#
# COMPACT_ATOMS: atom_id res chain seq x y z
N ALA A 1 2.00 9.78 -7.00
CA ALA A 1 1.12 10.35 -8.06
C ALA A 1 -0.05 9.42 -8.23
N ALA A 2 -1.27 9.93 -8.25
CA ALA A 2 -2.48 9.13 -8.39
C ALA A 2 -3.60 9.98 -9.01
N PRO A 3 -4.49 9.42 -9.84
CA PRO A 3 -5.64 10.16 -10.35
C PRO A 3 -6.61 10.52 -9.22
N LYS A 4 -7.47 11.53 -9.43
CA LYS A 4 -8.48 11.95 -8.43
C LYS A 4 -9.34 10.77 -7.97
N SER A 5 -9.65 9.82 -8.87
CA SER A 5 -10.46 8.64 -8.56
C SER A 5 -9.88 7.71 -7.49
N THR A 6 -8.59 7.83 -7.16
CA THR A 6 -7.93 7.03 -6.11
C THR A 6 -8.09 7.65 -4.72
N PHE A 7 -8.55 8.89 -4.62
CA PHE A 7 -8.82 9.54 -3.34
C PHE A 7 -10.20 9.10 -2.83
N ASP A 8 -10.25 8.55 -1.62
CA ASP A 8 -11.50 8.26 -0.93
C ASP A 8 -11.86 9.41 0.01
N GLU A 9 -12.88 10.18 -0.35
CA GLU A 9 -13.36 11.34 0.42
C GLU A 9 -14.22 10.92 1.64
N LYS A 10 -14.46 9.61 1.85
CA LYS A 10 -15.31 9.10 2.94
C LYS A 10 -14.56 8.76 4.22
N ILE A 11 -13.23 8.66 4.15
CA ILE A 11 -12.37 8.32 5.29
C ILE A 11 -11.56 9.54 5.72
N GLU A 12 -11.34 9.70 7.02
CA GLU A 12 -10.67 10.88 7.56
C GLU A 12 -9.16 10.67 7.69
N THR A 13 -8.74 9.44 8.00
CA THR A 13 -7.34 9.15 8.29
C THR A 13 -6.86 7.89 7.58
N GLY A 14 -5.53 7.73 7.49
CA GLY A 14 -4.93 6.50 6.97
C GLY A 14 -5.19 5.27 7.86
N GLN A 15 -5.61 5.44 9.12
CA GLN A 15 -5.94 4.33 10.02
C GLN A 15 -7.22 3.59 9.60
N ASP A 16 -8.07 4.25 8.81
CA ASP A 16 -9.31 3.68 8.30
C ASP A 16 -9.10 2.80 7.06
N ILE A 17 -7.88 2.79 6.49
CA ILE A 17 -7.53 2.01 5.31
C ILE A 17 -7.23 0.55 5.72
N PRO A 18 -8.02 -0.44 5.29
CA PRO A 18 -7.73 -1.84 5.58
C PRO A 18 -6.46 -2.29 4.85
N ILE A 19 -5.52 -2.88 5.57
CA ILE A 19 -4.29 -3.43 4.99
C ILE A 19 -4.51 -4.90 4.64
N GLU A 20 -4.45 -5.22 3.35
CA GLU A 20 -4.50 -6.59 2.84
C GLU A 20 -3.25 -7.37 3.28
N GLU A 21 -3.44 -8.51 3.94
CA GLU A 21 -2.38 -9.50 4.17
C GLU A 21 -2.52 -10.62 3.14
N ARG A 22 -1.48 -10.83 2.32
CA ARG A 22 -1.50 -11.79 1.22
C ARG A 22 -0.88 -13.13 1.63
N ASP A 23 -1.05 -14.14 0.78
CA ASP A 23 -0.48 -15.47 1.03
C ASP A 23 1.04 -15.36 1.28
N GLY A 24 1.49 -15.87 2.43
CA GLY A 24 2.91 -15.87 2.78
C GLY A 24 3.79 -16.64 1.80
N ASP A 25 3.23 -17.48 0.93
CA ASP A 25 3.97 -18.12 -0.15
C ASP A 25 4.44 -17.14 -1.24
N GLU A 26 3.88 -15.93 -1.35
CA GLU A 26 4.46 -14.87 -2.19
C GLU A 26 5.84 -14.42 -1.70
N VAL A 27 6.12 -14.59 -0.40
CA VAL A 27 7.44 -14.37 0.19
C VAL A 27 8.30 -15.63 0.15
N ARG A 28 7.71 -16.80 0.41
CA ARG A 28 8.47 -18.07 0.48
C ARG A 28 8.83 -18.64 -0.89
N LYS A 29 8.15 -18.22 -1.96
CA LYS A 29 8.32 -18.73 -3.32
C LYS A 29 8.44 -17.60 -4.33
N ILE A 30 9.27 -17.81 -5.34
CA ILE A 30 9.34 -16.95 -6.53
C ILE A 30 9.12 -17.82 -7.78
N ALA A 31 8.20 -17.41 -8.66
CA ALA A 31 7.83 -18.18 -9.86
C ALA A 31 7.55 -19.67 -9.56
N GLY A 32 6.86 -19.94 -8.44
CA GLY A 32 6.52 -21.30 -7.97
C GLY A 32 7.66 -22.07 -7.28
N LYS A 33 8.91 -21.57 -7.29
CA LYS A 33 10.06 -22.21 -6.65
C LYS A 33 10.26 -21.71 -5.23
N ARG A 34 10.39 -22.64 -4.27
CA ARG A 34 10.63 -22.32 -2.85
C ARG A 34 12.03 -21.75 -2.65
N ILE A 35 12.11 -20.59 -2.01
CA ILE A 35 13.35 -19.86 -1.67
C ILE A 35 13.55 -19.67 -0.16
N ALA A 36 12.50 -19.87 0.63
CA ALA A 36 12.55 -19.85 2.09
C ALA A 36 11.87 -21.10 2.69
N PRO A 37 12.29 -21.54 3.90
CA PRO A 37 11.61 -22.60 4.63
C PRO A 37 10.13 -22.30 4.88
N SER A 38 9.34 -23.34 5.19
CA SER A 38 7.92 -23.20 5.57
C SER A 38 7.76 -22.64 6.98
N LEU A 39 8.11 -21.36 7.17
CA LEU A 39 8.01 -20.63 8.44
C LEU A 39 6.88 -19.60 8.38
N PRO A 40 6.28 -19.19 9.51
CA PRO A 40 5.35 -18.07 9.54
C PRO A 40 5.97 -16.81 8.90
N VAL A 41 5.14 -16.07 8.17
CA VAL A 41 5.53 -14.84 7.46
C VAL A 41 4.48 -13.80 7.77
N PHE A 42 4.92 -12.55 7.92
CA PHE A 42 4.06 -11.37 7.90
C PHE A 42 4.15 -10.75 6.50
N ASN A 43 3.03 -10.70 5.76
CA ASN A 43 3.01 -10.27 4.35
C ASN A 43 1.92 -9.23 4.05
N PRO A 44 2.00 -8.03 4.65
CA PRO A 44 1.13 -6.92 4.27
C PRO A 44 1.44 -6.47 2.85
N ALA A 45 0.43 -6.35 2.00
CA ALA A 45 0.55 -5.92 0.62
C ALA A 45 0.77 -4.41 0.46
N PHE A 46 0.34 -3.64 1.47
CA PHE A 46 0.37 -2.19 1.49
C PHE A 46 0.82 -1.67 2.86
N ASP A 47 1.27 -0.42 2.87
CA ASP A 47 1.49 0.39 4.06
C ASP A 47 0.80 1.76 3.91
N VAL A 48 0.86 2.57 4.96
CA VAL A 48 0.30 3.92 4.98
C VAL A 48 1.41 4.92 5.25
N THR A 49 1.55 5.90 4.35
CA THR A 49 2.45 7.03 4.53
C THR A 49 1.68 8.22 5.09
N GLU A 50 2.13 8.76 6.22
CA GLU A 50 1.56 9.95 6.84
C GLU A 50 1.65 11.18 5.92
N ALA A 51 0.60 12.01 5.93
CA ALA A 51 0.50 13.18 5.05
C ALA A 51 1.66 14.18 5.27
N SER A 52 2.14 14.32 6.51
CA SER A 52 3.27 15.20 6.85
C SER A 52 4.60 14.83 6.17
N LEU A 53 4.70 13.61 5.64
CA LEU A 53 5.88 13.11 4.91
C LEU A 53 5.76 13.34 3.39
N ILE A 54 4.66 13.91 2.91
CA ILE A 54 4.35 14.07 1.48
C ILE A 54 4.39 15.55 1.09
N THR A 55 5.28 15.93 0.16
CA THR A 55 5.36 17.31 -0.35
C THR A 55 4.15 17.72 -1.20
N GLY A 56 3.52 16.77 -1.87
CA GLY A 56 2.32 17.01 -2.67
C GLY A 56 1.92 15.81 -3.52
N PHE A 57 0.70 15.85 -4.03
CA PHE A 57 0.11 14.82 -4.87
C PHE A 57 0.00 15.30 -6.32
N ILE A 58 0.61 14.56 -7.24
CA ILE A 58 0.40 14.76 -8.67
C ILE A 58 -0.85 13.99 -9.09
N THR A 59 -1.82 14.69 -9.69
CA THR A 59 -3.11 14.15 -10.15
C THR A 59 -3.38 14.49 -11.61
N ASP A 60 -4.43 13.90 -12.20
CA ASP A 60 -4.97 14.26 -13.52
C ASP A 60 -5.57 15.68 -13.58
N LYS A 61 -5.67 16.37 -12.44
CA LYS A 61 -6.11 17.78 -12.31
C LYS A 61 -4.99 18.75 -11.97
N GLY A 62 -3.73 18.28 -11.96
CA GLY A 62 -2.56 19.07 -11.58
C GLY A 62 -1.98 18.63 -10.23
N VAL A 63 -1.11 19.47 -9.66
CA VAL A 63 -0.41 19.19 -8.40
C VAL A 63 -1.18 19.79 -7.21
N VAL A 64 -1.58 18.95 -6.26
CA VAL A 64 -2.13 19.35 -4.96
C VAL A 64 -0.98 19.41 -3.96
N LYS A 65 -0.83 20.52 -3.24
CA LYS A 65 0.15 20.65 -2.14
C LYS A 65 -0.59 20.52 -0.82
N LEU A 66 0.05 19.85 0.14
CA LEU A 66 -0.40 19.76 1.53
C LEU A 66 0.00 21.02 2.32
#